data_AF-A0A6I4MTJ2-F1
#
_entry.id   AF-A0A6I4MTJ2-F1
#
_cell.length_a   1.000
_cell.length_b   1.000
_cell.length_c   1.000
_cell.angle_alpha   90.00
_cell.angle_beta   90.00
_cell.angle_gamma   90.00
#
_symmetry.space_group_name_H-M   'P 1'
#
loop_
_entity.id
_entity.type
_entity.pdbx_description
1 polymer ?
#
loop_
_entity_poly.entity_id
_entity_poly.type
_entity_poly.pdbx_seq_one_letter_code
_entity_poly.pdbx_strand_id
1 'polypeptide(L)'
;MKKSKFASALAVGAMVVTGVLAGASSASAVGSSACTENTPNTKVAVTETVHFRTGPGKSYTSKGLVGKAENKFYQYCERGDWAYGKVLKGAHKGKMGWINEYYIGWPMNPPGS
;
A
#
# COMPACT_ATOMS: atom_id res chain seq x y z
N MET A 1 47.95 -1.83 18.16
CA MET A 1 47.73 -0.48 18.75
C MET A 1 47.49 0.53 17.64
N LYS A 2 46.24 0.93 17.37
CA LYS A 2 45.91 2.17 16.64
C LYS A 2 44.53 2.66 17.08
N LYS A 3 44.47 3.97 17.27
CA LYS A 3 43.68 4.72 18.25
C LYS A 3 42.25 4.99 17.77
N SER A 4 41.31 4.86 18.69
CA SER A 4 39.91 5.29 18.57
C SER A 4 39.81 6.82 18.46
N LYS A 5 38.92 7.33 17.60
CA LYS A 5 38.40 8.69 17.68
C LYS A 5 36.88 8.61 17.84
N PHE A 6 36.43 9.09 18.99
CA PHE A 6 35.03 9.34 19.31
C PHE A 6 34.52 10.55 18.54
N ALA A 7 33.29 10.46 18.02
CA ALA A 7 32.43 11.61 17.80
C ALA A 7 30.97 11.17 18.03
N SER A 8 30.45 11.54 19.19
CA SER A 8 29.04 11.44 19.55
C SER A 8 28.23 12.47 18.78
N ALA A 9 27.07 12.06 18.25
CA ALA A 9 25.94 12.95 18.06
C ALA A 9 24.67 12.15 18.35
N LEU A 10 24.07 12.45 19.51
CA LEU A 10 22.76 11.99 19.96
C LEU A 10 21.69 12.67 19.10
N ALA A 11 20.84 11.88 18.46
CA ALA A 11 19.48 12.28 18.16
C ALA A 11 18.57 11.15 18.65
N VAL A 12 18.00 11.36 19.84
CA VAL A 12 17.03 10.46 20.47
C VAL A 12 15.72 10.57 19.68
N GLY A 13 15.49 9.65 18.76
CA GLY A 13 14.17 9.31 18.26
C GLY A 13 13.81 7.93 18.79
N ALA A 14 13.09 7.88 19.92
CA ALA A 14 12.65 6.63 20.51
C ALA A 14 11.61 5.95 19.59
N MET A 15 12.04 4.95 18.81
CA MET A 15 11.15 3.92 18.30
C MET A 15 11.55 2.61 18.99
N VAL A 16 10.73 2.17 19.94
CA VAL A 16 10.87 0.84 20.55
C VAL A 16 10.57 -0.22 19.48
N VAL A 17 11.62 -0.74 18.85
CA VAL A 17 11.55 -1.93 18.01
C VAL A 17 11.79 -3.15 18.90
N THR A 18 10.72 -3.66 19.50
CA THR A 18 10.70 -5.01 20.05
C THR A 18 9.98 -5.93 19.07
N GLY A 19 10.75 -6.75 18.36
CA GLY A 19 10.24 -7.83 17.52
C GLY A 19 11.23 -8.27 16.45
N VAL A 20 12.10 -9.24 16.78
CA VAL A 20 12.89 -9.99 15.80
C VAL A 20 12.10 -11.24 15.40
N LEU A 21 11.96 -11.51 14.09
CA LEU A 21 12.25 -12.80 13.42
C LEU A 21 11.94 -12.72 11.89
N ALA A 22 12.98 -13.00 11.10
CA ALA A 22 13.11 -13.41 9.69
C ALA A 22 11.91 -13.35 8.70
N GLY A 23 12.17 -12.81 7.49
CA GLY A 23 11.53 -13.31 6.27
C GLY A 23 11.29 -12.29 5.14
N ALA A 24 12.14 -12.37 4.10
CA ALA A 24 12.04 -11.75 2.78
C ALA A 24 12.20 -10.22 2.71
N SER A 25 13.15 -9.79 1.86
CA SER A 25 13.37 -8.41 1.43
C SER A 25 12.03 -7.79 0.99
N SER A 26 11.39 -7.07 1.89
CA SER A 26 10.30 -6.17 1.56
C SER A 26 10.95 -5.06 0.72
N ALA A 27 10.95 -5.24 -0.60
CA ALA A 27 11.05 -4.11 -1.52
C ALA A 27 10.06 -3.06 -1.01
N SER A 28 10.60 -1.97 -0.46
CA SER A 28 10.01 -1.12 0.58
C SER A 28 8.50 -1.03 0.45
N ALA A 29 7.77 -1.86 1.20
CA ALA A 29 6.32 -1.85 1.17
C ALA A 29 5.86 -0.57 1.87
N VAL A 30 5.26 0.32 1.10
CA VAL A 30 4.77 1.59 1.59
C VAL A 30 3.34 1.35 2.05
N GLY A 31 3.09 1.48 3.34
CA GLY A 31 1.75 1.34 3.92
C GLY A 31 0.95 2.64 3.87
N SER A 32 -0.03 2.76 4.76
CA SER A 32 -0.85 3.97 4.90
C SER A 32 -0.08 5.22 5.33
N SER A 33 1.20 5.12 5.72
CA SER A 33 2.04 6.29 5.98
C SER A 33 2.26 7.18 4.74
N ALA A 34 1.98 6.65 3.55
CA ALA A 34 2.00 7.42 2.31
C ALA A 34 0.64 7.97 1.89
N CYS A 35 -0.45 7.75 2.64
CA CYS A 35 -1.72 8.41 2.33
C CYS A 35 -1.52 9.93 2.36
N THR A 36 -1.99 10.64 1.35
CA THR A 36 -2.07 12.11 1.36
C THR A 36 -3.49 12.56 1.68
N GLU A 37 -4.48 11.75 1.33
CA GLU A 37 -5.90 12.04 1.51
C GLU A 37 -6.61 10.83 2.10
N ASN A 38 -7.47 11.06 3.10
CA ASN A 38 -8.27 10.00 3.70
C ASN A 38 -9.59 9.87 2.94
N THR A 39 -9.82 8.69 2.41
CA THR A 39 -11.07 8.35 1.73
C THR A 39 -12.06 7.79 2.76
N PRO A 40 -13.38 8.03 2.64
CA PRO A 40 -14.36 7.29 3.44
C PRO A 40 -14.14 5.78 3.25
N ASN A 41 -13.87 5.08 4.35
CA ASN A 41 -13.58 3.65 4.39
C ASN A 41 -14.68 2.82 3.72
N THR A 42 -14.54 2.54 2.42
CA THR A 42 -15.64 2.05 1.58
C THR A 42 -15.24 0.86 0.73
N LYS A 43 -16.25 0.04 0.40
CA LYS A 43 -16.09 -1.09 -0.52
C LYS A 43 -16.30 -0.58 -1.94
N VAL A 44 -15.32 -0.82 -2.79
CA VAL A 44 -15.34 -0.43 -4.20
C VAL A 44 -15.21 -1.64 -5.10
N ALA A 45 -15.70 -1.50 -6.33
CA ALA A 45 -15.47 -2.49 -7.37
C ALA A 45 -14.04 -2.38 -7.90
N VAL A 46 -13.49 -3.50 -8.34
CA VAL A 46 -12.33 -3.52 -9.23
C VAL A 46 -12.88 -3.84 -10.61
N THR A 47 -12.70 -2.92 -11.56
CA THR A 47 -13.37 -2.96 -12.88
C THR A 47 -12.66 -3.89 -13.87
N GLU A 48 -11.36 -4.10 -13.69
CA GLU A 48 -10.52 -4.95 -14.54
C GLU A 48 -9.43 -5.67 -13.73
N THR A 49 -8.76 -6.65 -14.33
CA THR A 49 -7.63 -7.31 -13.68
C THR A 49 -6.43 -6.36 -13.58
N VAL A 50 -6.00 -6.06 -12.36
CA VAL A 50 -4.98 -5.03 -12.10
C VAL A 50 -3.84 -5.56 -11.23
N HIS A 51 -2.64 -4.99 -11.42
CA HIS A 51 -1.51 -5.22 -10.51
C HIS A 51 -1.77 -4.60 -9.14
N PHE A 52 -1.77 -5.45 -8.12
CA PHE A 52 -1.74 -5.04 -6.71
C PHE A 52 -0.30 -4.79 -6.30
N ARG A 53 0.01 -3.63 -5.72
CA ARG A 53 1.40 -3.18 -5.54
C ARG A 53 1.78 -2.91 -4.10
N THR A 54 3.09 -2.86 -3.87
CA THR A 54 3.70 -2.54 -2.58
C THR A 54 3.73 -1.03 -2.28
N GLY A 55 3.47 -0.17 -3.26
CA GLY A 55 3.43 1.29 -3.08
C GLY A 55 2.65 2.01 -4.19
N PRO A 56 2.42 3.32 -4.03
CA PRO A 56 1.65 4.14 -4.96
C PRO A 56 2.51 4.50 -6.19
N GLY A 57 2.51 3.63 -7.20
CA GLY A 57 3.25 3.86 -8.44
C GLY A 57 3.56 2.59 -9.20
N LYS A 58 3.78 2.72 -10.52
CA LYS A 58 4.15 1.58 -11.40
C LYS A 58 5.57 1.06 -11.14
N SER A 59 6.44 1.88 -10.55
CA SER A 59 7.81 1.50 -10.14
C SER A 59 7.84 0.58 -8.93
N TYR A 60 6.77 0.52 -8.14
CA TYR A 60 6.67 -0.38 -6.99
C TYR A 60 6.35 -1.81 -7.42
N THR A 61 6.97 -2.77 -6.73
CA THR A 61 6.84 -4.20 -7.02
C THR A 61 5.37 -4.65 -6.95
N SER A 62 4.97 -5.47 -7.94
CA SER A 62 3.67 -6.12 -7.90
C SER A 62 3.66 -7.28 -6.91
N LYS A 63 2.62 -7.34 -6.09
CA LYS A 63 2.27 -8.40 -5.15
C LYS A 63 1.43 -9.51 -5.81
N GLY A 64 1.12 -9.38 -7.10
CA GLY A 64 0.23 -10.23 -7.87
C GLY A 64 -0.91 -9.46 -8.54
N LEU A 65 -1.79 -10.21 -9.21
CA LEU A 65 -2.96 -9.67 -9.92
C LEU A 65 -4.23 -9.79 -9.06
N VAL A 66 -5.04 -8.74 -9.06
CA VAL A 66 -6.36 -8.72 -8.45
C VAL A 66 -7.38 -8.64 -9.57
N GLY A 67 -8.16 -9.71 -9.76
CA GLY A 67 -9.19 -9.78 -10.80
C GLY A 67 -10.43 -8.93 -10.49
N LYS A 68 -11.15 -8.59 -11.57
CA LYS A 68 -12.43 -7.86 -11.57
C LYS A 68 -13.45 -8.48 -10.61
N ALA A 69 -14.11 -7.65 -9.80
CA ALA A 69 -15.33 -7.99 -9.06
C ALA A 69 -15.93 -6.76 -8.33
N GLU A 70 -17.22 -6.82 -8.05
CA GLU A 70 -17.91 -5.92 -7.12
C GLU A 70 -17.42 -6.11 -5.68
N ASN A 71 -17.37 -5.01 -4.91
CA ASN A 71 -16.92 -5.02 -3.51
C ASN A 71 -15.61 -5.80 -3.31
N LYS A 72 -14.67 -5.63 -4.26
CA LYS A 72 -13.42 -6.38 -4.31
C LYS A 72 -12.34 -5.77 -3.43
N PHE A 73 -12.39 -4.46 -3.24
CA PHE A 73 -11.38 -3.70 -2.54
C PHE A 73 -12.03 -2.83 -1.48
N TYR A 74 -11.41 -2.75 -0.31
CA TYR A 74 -11.80 -1.84 0.76
C TYR A 74 -10.78 -0.72 0.81
N GLN A 75 -11.15 0.45 0.28
CA GLN A 75 -10.28 1.62 0.23
C GLN A 75 -10.26 2.30 1.59
N TYR A 76 -9.06 2.62 2.07
CA TYR A 76 -8.85 3.38 3.30
C TYR A 76 -8.42 4.82 3.02
N CYS A 77 -7.60 5.01 2.00
CA CYS A 77 -7.00 6.30 1.67
C CYS A 77 -6.46 6.29 0.24
N GLU A 78 -5.97 7.44 -0.20
CA GLU A 78 -5.35 7.63 -1.50
C GLU A 78 -4.06 8.45 -1.45
N ARG A 79 -3.28 8.35 -2.53
CA ARG A 79 -2.12 9.19 -2.85
C ARG A 79 -2.01 9.38 -4.35
N GLY A 80 -2.42 10.55 -4.83
CA GLY A 80 -2.57 10.79 -6.27
C GLY A 80 -3.50 9.72 -6.86
N ASP A 81 -3.16 9.17 -8.03
CA ASP A 81 -4.00 8.18 -8.73
C ASP A 81 -3.94 6.75 -8.12
N TRP A 82 -3.68 6.62 -6.82
CA TRP A 82 -3.48 5.32 -6.16
C TRP A 82 -4.27 5.23 -4.87
N ALA A 83 -5.11 4.20 -4.78
CA ALA A 83 -5.82 3.86 -3.57
C ALA A 83 -5.09 2.77 -2.78
N TYR A 84 -4.98 3.00 -1.47
CA TYR A 84 -4.51 2.00 -0.52
C TYR A 84 -5.69 1.32 0.16
N GLY A 85 -5.61 -0.01 0.25
CA GLY A 85 -6.76 -0.79 0.66
C GLY A 85 -6.47 -2.26 0.93
N LYS A 86 -7.53 -2.94 1.36
CA LYS A 86 -7.54 -4.38 1.60
C LYS A 86 -8.31 -5.08 0.48
N VAL A 87 -7.73 -6.13 -0.07
CA VAL A 87 -8.45 -7.01 -1.01
C VAL A 87 -9.44 -7.87 -0.21
N LEU A 88 -10.71 -7.90 -0.63
CA LEU A 88 -11.79 -8.57 0.08
C LEU A 88 -12.13 -9.96 -0.47
N LYS A 89 -11.78 -10.25 -1.74
CA LYS A 89 -12.16 -11.48 -2.45
C LYS A 89 -11.01 -12.03 -3.30
N GLY A 90 -10.98 -13.36 -3.51
CA GLY A 90 -10.02 -14.04 -4.40
C GLY A 90 -8.65 -14.32 -3.76
N ALA A 91 -7.66 -14.67 -4.58
CA ALA A 91 -6.36 -15.18 -4.16
C ALA A 91 -5.54 -14.26 -3.23
N HIS A 92 -5.81 -12.95 -3.27
CA HIS A 92 -5.14 -11.95 -2.42
C HIS A 92 -6.02 -11.46 -1.27
N LYS A 93 -7.15 -12.12 -0.95
CA LYS A 93 -8.05 -11.74 0.14
C LYS A 93 -7.28 -11.52 1.47
N GLY A 94 -7.60 -10.42 2.15
CA GLY A 94 -6.99 -10.02 3.41
C GLY A 94 -5.67 -9.26 3.25
N LYS A 95 -5.06 -9.23 2.06
CA LYS A 95 -3.79 -8.53 1.85
C LYS A 95 -4.03 -7.03 1.64
N MET A 96 -3.12 -6.22 2.21
CA MET A 96 -3.07 -4.75 2.08
C MET A 96 -2.13 -4.32 0.96
N GLY A 97 -2.41 -3.22 0.28
CA GLY A 97 -1.55 -2.69 -0.79
C GLY A 97 -2.27 -1.67 -1.66
N TRP A 98 -1.65 -1.37 -2.80
CA TRP A 98 -2.06 -0.27 -3.67
C TRP A 98 -2.64 -0.78 -4.99
N ILE A 99 -3.73 -0.15 -5.42
CA ILE A 99 -4.34 -0.32 -6.74
C ILE A 99 -4.47 1.07 -7.36
N ASN A 100 -4.20 1.19 -8.65
CA ASN A 100 -4.40 2.46 -9.35
C ASN A 100 -5.90 2.75 -9.48
N GLU A 101 -6.31 3.98 -9.17
CA GLU A 101 -7.72 4.37 -9.09
C GLU A 101 -8.48 4.25 -10.40
N TYR A 102 -7.79 4.27 -11.54
CA TYR A 102 -8.37 4.00 -12.85
C TYR A 102 -9.14 2.66 -12.88
N TYR A 103 -8.71 1.68 -12.08
CA TYR A 103 -9.34 0.36 -12.00
C TYR A 103 -10.35 0.24 -10.86
N ILE A 104 -10.64 1.33 -10.15
CA ILE A 104 -11.59 1.37 -9.05
C ILE A 104 -12.92 1.92 -9.56
N GLY A 105 -13.94 1.06 -9.50
CA GLY A 105 -15.31 1.43 -9.81
C GLY A 105 -15.95 2.02 -8.57
N TRP A 106 -16.05 3.35 -8.54
CA TRP A 106 -16.84 4.05 -7.54
C TRP A 106 -18.34 3.83 -7.81
N PRO A 107 -19.16 3.57 -6.79
CA PRO A 107 -20.60 3.42 -6.98
C PRO A 107 -21.33 4.70 -7.46
N MET A 108 -20.62 5.81 -7.69
CA MET A 108 -21.16 7.06 -8.24
C MET A 108 -20.16 7.73 -9.21
N ASN A 109 -20.17 7.26 -10.46
CA ASN A 109 -20.18 8.02 -11.73
C ASN A 109 -19.46 7.22 -12.83
N PRO A 110 -20.10 7.04 -14.01
CA PRO A 110 -19.50 6.32 -15.13
C PRO A 110 -18.29 7.09 -15.68
N PRO A 111 -17.25 6.41 -16.17
CA PRO A 111 -16.13 7.07 -16.84
C PRO A 111 -16.59 7.68 -18.16
N GLY A 112 -16.51 9.01 -18.28
CA GLY A 112 -16.79 9.74 -19.54
C GLY A 112 -17.37 11.14 -19.40
N SER A 113 -16.84 11.98 -18.50
CA SER A 113 -17.00 13.45 -18.62
C SER A 113 -16.01 13.99 -19.63
#